data_AF-A0A944SIU0-F1
#
_entry.id   AF-A0A944SIU0-F1
#
_cell.length_a   1.000
_cell.length_b   1.000
_cell.length_c   1.000
_cell.angle_alpha   90.00
_cell.angle_beta   90.00
_cell.angle_gamma   90.00
#
_symmetry.space_group_name_H-M   'P 1'
#
loop_
_entity.id
_entity.type
_entity.pdbx_description
1 polymer ?
#
loop_
_entity_poly.entity_id
_entity_poly.type
_entity_poly.pdbx_seq_one_letter_code
_entity_poly.pdbx_strand_id
1 'polypeptide(L)'
;MNHKKQMVLIVLFLVIVTALVLYGILLMQKQKANPGDGAEQKQTISLAIPPQDLTPSYKSSVQNSWDNISIALSTQNAQELDSIIDSIMNLKVPANFKELHVKLVLTLSDAQDAIPRKDEELLAKVNQSLLNIEKEYPWVSL
;
A
#
# COMPACT_ATOMS: atom_id res chain seq x y z
N MET A 1 49.34 20.01 -32.87
CA MET A 1 49.05 19.99 -31.41
C MET A 1 48.89 18.52 -31.01
N ASN A 2 49.78 18.01 -30.16
CA ASN A 2 50.08 16.58 -30.04
C ASN A 2 48.86 15.74 -29.65
N HIS A 3 48.42 14.82 -30.52
CA HIS A 3 47.28 13.91 -30.30
C HIS A 3 47.32 13.17 -28.96
N LYS A 4 48.52 12.90 -28.44
CA LYS A 4 48.73 12.33 -27.09
C LYS A 4 48.21 13.23 -25.98
N LYS A 5 48.38 14.56 -26.06
CA LYS A 5 47.87 15.52 -25.07
C LYS A 5 46.34 15.62 -25.12
N GLN A 6 45.74 15.52 -26.31
CA GLN A 6 44.28 15.50 -26.44
C GLN A 6 43.65 14.20 -25.93
N MET A 7 44.24 13.03 -26.21
CA MET A 7 43.79 11.77 -25.62
C MET A 7 43.86 11.80 -24.09
N VAL A 8 44.96 12.30 -23.52
CA VAL A 8 45.09 12.42 -22.06
C VAL A 8 44.03 13.36 -21.47
N LEU A 9 43.74 14.48 -22.13
CA LEU A 9 42.68 15.41 -21.71
C LEU A 9 41.28 14.78 -21.75
N ILE A 10 40.97 14.00 -22.80
CA ILE A 10 39.67 13.33 -22.94
C ILE A 10 39.52 12.24 -21.87
N VAL A 11 40.56 11.43 -21.64
CA VAL A 11 40.53 10.39 -20.60
C VAL A 11 40.42 11.02 -19.22
N LEU A 12 41.14 12.11 -18.95
CA LEU A 12 41.04 12.84 -17.69
C LEU A 12 39.63 13.40 -17.47
N PHE A 13 39.03 13.99 -18.51
CA PHE A 13 37.66 14.51 -18.45
C PHE A 13 36.65 13.38 -18.18
N LEU A 14 36.82 12.22 -18.82
CA LEU A 14 35.94 11.07 -18.64
C LEU A 14 36.02 10.50 -17.23
N VAL A 15 37.23 10.45 -16.63
CA VAL A 15 37.42 10.04 -15.23
C VAL A 15 36.74 11.03 -14.27
N ILE A 16 36.85 12.35 -14.52
CA ILE A 16 36.22 13.39 -13.70
C ILE A 16 34.69 13.29 -13.79
N VAL A 17 34.13 13.11 -14.99
CA VAL A 17 32.68 12.94 -15.18
C VAL A 17 32.19 11.67 -14.46
N THR A 18 32.93 10.57 -14.55
CA THR A 18 32.56 9.31 -13.89
C THR A 18 32.60 9.46 -12.36
N ALA A 19 33.61 10.16 -11.83
CA ALA A 19 33.70 10.47 -10.41
C ALA A 19 32.55 11.38 -9.93
N LEU A 20 32.13 12.36 -10.74
CA LEU A 20 30.99 13.22 -10.44
C LEU A 20 29.66 12.46 -10.44
N VAL A 21 29.46 11.54 -11.39
CA VAL A 21 28.27 10.68 -11.42
C VAL A 21 28.23 9.76 -10.19
N LEU A 22 29.35 9.12 -9.84
CA LEU A 22 29.45 8.30 -8.63
C LEU A 22 29.24 9.12 -7.34
N TYR A 23 29.78 10.34 -7.29
CA TYR A 23 29.58 11.26 -6.17
C TYR A 23 28.11 11.72 -6.05
N GLY A 24 27.43 11.96 -7.17
CA GLY A 24 26.00 12.25 -7.21
C GLY A 24 25.13 11.10 -6.68
N ILE A 25 25.46 9.85 -7.05
CA ILE A 25 24.77 8.65 -6.54
C ILE A 25 25.03 8.50 -5.02
N LEU A 26 26.25 8.74 -4.56
CA LEU A 26 26.60 8.72 -3.14
C LEU A 26 25.88 9.81 -2.33
N LEU A 27 25.71 11.03 -2.88
CA LEU A 27 24.92 12.09 -2.26
C LEU A 27 23.43 11.76 -2.18
N MET A 28 22.87 11.12 -3.22
CA MET A 28 21.49 10.62 -3.20
C MET A 28 21.29 9.50 -2.16
N GLN A 29 22.30 8.64 -1.95
CA GLN A 29 22.26 7.65 -0.86
C GLN A 29 22.45 8.29 0.52
N LYS A 30 23.24 9.36 0.64
CA LYS A 30 23.46 10.06 1.91
C LYS A 30 22.26 10.94 2.33
N GLN A 31 21.40 11.37 1.40
CA GLN A 31 20.09 11.92 1.74
C GLN A 31 19.09 10.86 2.23
N LYS A 32 19.31 9.56 1.94
CA LYS A 32 18.59 8.46 2.58
C LYS A 32 19.17 8.07 3.95
N ALA A 33 20.28 8.67 4.37
CA ALA A 33 20.94 8.34 5.62
C ALA A 33 21.53 9.60 6.29
N ASN A 34 20.65 10.44 6.85
CA ASN A 34 21.00 11.14 8.09
C ASN A 34 19.77 11.20 9.01
N PRO A 35 19.96 11.02 10.34
CA PRO A 35 18.95 10.58 11.27
C PRO A 35 18.20 11.78 11.85
N GLY A 36 16.88 11.74 11.75
CA GLY A 36 15.99 12.73 12.34
C GLY A 36 14.59 12.15 12.32
N ASP A 37 14.13 11.74 13.48
CA ASP A 37 12.84 11.15 13.80
C ASP A 37 12.57 9.75 13.25
N GLY A 38 12.73 8.78 14.15
CA GLY A 38 11.96 7.55 14.16
C GLY A 38 10.47 7.84 14.39
N ALA A 39 9.83 8.48 13.42
CA ALA A 39 8.43 8.27 13.17
C ALA A 39 8.38 7.24 12.05
N GLU A 40 7.98 6.01 12.38
CA GLU A 40 7.32 5.16 11.40
C GLU A 40 6.33 6.05 10.64
N GLN A 41 6.63 6.38 9.39
CA GLN A 41 5.60 6.89 8.49
C GLN A 41 4.62 5.74 8.30
N LYS A 42 3.70 5.57 9.27
CA LYS A 42 2.40 4.96 9.02
C LYS A 42 1.86 5.72 7.83
N GLN A 43 1.94 5.12 6.64
CA GLN A 43 1.20 5.62 5.49
C GLN A 43 -0.25 5.74 5.96
N THR A 44 -0.76 6.95 6.09
CA THR A 44 -2.19 7.15 6.33
C THR A 44 -2.89 6.80 5.03
N ILE A 45 -3.23 5.52 4.88
CA ILE A 45 -3.99 5.01 3.76
C ILE A 45 -5.39 5.60 3.89
N SER A 46 -5.79 6.40 2.90
CA SER A 46 -7.12 7.00 2.83
C SER A 46 -8.11 5.96 2.34
N LEU A 47 -8.68 5.20 3.27
CA LEU A 47 -9.68 4.17 3.00
C LEU A 47 -11.08 4.76 2.91
N ALA A 48 -11.95 4.13 2.12
CA ALA A 48 -13.38 4.41 2.15
C ALA A 48 -13.98 4.30 3.57
N ILE A 49 -14.92 5.20 3.87
CA ILE A 49 -15.60 5.29 5.17
C ILE A 49 -16.55 4.08 5.35
N PRO A 50 -16.62 3.47 6.55
CA PRO A 50 -17.56 2.39 6.82
C PRO A 50 -19.02 2.83 6.63
N PRO A 51 -19.95 1.90 6.31
CA PRO A 51 -21.37 2.21 6.18
C PRO A 51 -21.95 2.75 7.49
N GLN A 52 -22.76 3.81 7.39
CA GLN A 52 -23.36 4.46 8.57
C GLN A 52 -24.71 3.87 8.96
N ASP A 53 -25.42 3.28 7.99
CA ASP A 53 -26.80 2.81 8.09
C ASP A 53 -26.90 1.33 8.52
N LEU A 54 -25.95 0.85 9.32
CA LEU A 54 -26.02 -0.47 9.93
C LEU A 54 -26.89 -0.44 11.20
N THR A 55 -27.54 -1.57 11.50
CA THR A 55 -28.17 -1.71 12.82
C THR A 55 -27.11 -1.59 13.93
N PRO A 56 -27.48 -1.11 15.13
CA PRO A 56 -26.53 -0.93 16.23
C PRO A 56 -25.75 -2.20 16.60
N SER A 57 -26.35 -3.38 16.40
CA SER A 57 -25.73 -4.68 16.64
C SER A 57 -24.54 -4.97 15.74
N TYR A 58 -24.53 -4.48 14.49
CA TYR A 58 -23.42 -4.69 13.56
C TYR A 58 -22.46 -3.50 13.52
N LYS A 59 -22.97 -2.29 13.78
CA LYS A 59 -22.22 -1.04 13.64
C LYS A 59 -20.89 -1.04 14.40
N SER A 60 -20.90 -1.44 15.69
CA SER A 60 -19.69 -1.47 16.52
C SER A 60 -18.65 -2.46 15.99
N SER A 61 -19.07 -3.67 15.63
CA SER A 61 -18.18 -4.71 15.09
C SER A 61 -17.60 -4.30 13.73
N VAL A 62 -18.43 -3.74 12.84
CA VAL A 62 -17.97 -3.26 11.53
C VAL A 62 -17.00 -2.10 11.67
N GLN A 63 -17.30 -1.10 12.52
CA GLN A 63 -16.39 0.02 12.76
C GLN A 63 -15.03 -0.45 13.29
N ASN A 64 -15.03 -1.32 14.31
CA ASN A 64 -13.80 -1.87 14.86
C ASN A 64 -12.99 -2.64 13.80
N SER A 65 -13.65 -3.50 13.01
CA SER A 65 -12.98 -4.18 11.90
C SER A 65 -12.40 -3.19 10.88
N TRP A 66 -13.15 -2.13 10.52
CA TRP A 66 -12.69 -1.11 9.57
C TRP A 66 -11.44 -0.36 10.06
N ASP A 67 -11.43 0.04 11.34
CA ASP A 67 -10.29 0.70 11.95
C ASP A 67 -9.06 -0.20 11.92
N ASN A 68 -9.26 -1.51 12.14
CA ASN A 68 -8.19 -2.50 12.07
C ASN A 68 -7.68 -2.77 10.65
N ILE A 69 -8.50 -2.59 9.59
CA ILE A 69 -8.00 -2.68 8.20
C ILE A 69 -6.90 -1.64 7.97
N SER A 70 -7.13 -0.39 8.39
CA SER A 70 -6.13 0.68 8.26
C SER A 70 -4.84 0.34 8.99
N ILE A 71 -4.93 -0.26 10.18
CA ILE A 71 -3.79 -0.69 10.97
C ILE A 71 -3.04 -1.83 10.26
N ALA A 72 -3.74 -2.89 9.86
CA ALA A 72 -3.15 -4.06 9.20
C ALA A 72 -2.43 -3.69 7.90
N LEU A 73 -3.00 -2.77 7.12
CA LEU A 73 -2.34 -2.26 5.92
C LEU A 73 -1.12 -1.40 6.24
N SER A 74 -1.20 -0.56 7.27
CA SER A 74 -0.07 0.26 7.72
C SER A 74 1.08 -0.58 8.26
N THR A 75 0.78 -1.72 8.89
CA THR A 75 1.77 -2.67 9.41
C THR A 75 2.20 -3.74 8.41
N GLN A 76 1.66 -3.71 7.18
CA GLN A 76 1.89 -4.70 6.13
C GLN A 76 1.59 -6.14 6.60
N ASN A 77 0.59 -6.29 7.45
CA ASN A 77 0.20 -7.58 8.03
C ASN A 77 -0.93 -8.24 7.22
N ALA A 78 -0.54 -9.02 6.21
CA ALA A 78 -1.48 -9.70 5.33
C ALA A 78 -2.38 -10.72 6.05
N GLN A 79 -1.86 -11.37 7.11
CA GLN A 79 -2.63 -12.35 7.87
C GLN A 79 -3.71 -11.68 8.72
N GLU A 80 -3.39 -10.55 9.34
CA GLU A 80 -4.34 -9.76 10.12
C GLU A 80 -5.43 -9.18 9.21
N LEU A 81 -5.06 -8.66 8.04
CA LEU A 81 -6.01 -8.17 7.06
C LEU A 81 -7.02 -9.26 6.63
N ASP A 82 -6.53 -10.46 6.32
CA ASP A 82 -7.35 -11.61 5.94
C ASP A 82 -8.36 -11.96 7.05
N SER A 83 -7.89 -12.02 8.30
CA SER A 83 -8.75 -12.29 9.46
C SER A 83 -9.82 -11.22 9.68
N ILE A 84 -9.50 -9.95 9.41
CA ILE A 84 -10.45 -8.85 9.55
C ILE A 84 -11.53 -8.92 8.48
N ILE A 85 -11.14 -9.19 7.23
CA ILE A 85 -12.07 -9.36 6.11
C ILE A 85 -13.01 -10.55 6.40
N ASP A 86 -12.45 -11.69 6.80
CA ASP A 86 -13.24 -12.86 7.20
C ASP A 86 -14.20 -12.54 8.35
N SER A 87 -13.78 -11.74 9.33
CA SER A 87 -14.65 -11.30 10.42
C SER A 87 -15.85 -10.50 9.90
N ILE A 88 -15.62 -9.53 8.99
CA ILE A 88 -16.69 -8.74 8.38
C ILE A 88 -17.64 -9.63 7.59
N MET A 89 -17.12 -10.57 6.80
CA MET A 89 -17.91 -11.50 6.00
C MET A 89 -18.74 -12.44 6.89
N ASN A 90 -18.19 -12.89 8.02
CA ASN A 90 -18.85 -13.77 8.98
C ASN A 90 -19.96 -13.10 9.80
N LEU A 91 -20.04 -11.76 9.81
CA LEU A 91 -21.16 -11.06 10.44
C LEU A 91 -22.49 -11.37 9.76
N LYS A 92 -22.48 -12.01 8.57
CA LYS A 92 -23.67 -12.41 7.80
C LYS A 92 -24.69 -11.30 7.76
N VAL A 93 -24.20 -10.08 7.50
CA VAL A 93 -25.05 -8.90 7.52
C VAL A 93 -26.12 -9.08 6.46
N PRO A 94 -27.40 -8.91 6.80
CA PRO A 94 -28.49 -9.14 5.87
C PRO A 94 -28.27 -8.44 4.52
N ALA A 95 -28.62 -9.10 3.42
CA ALA A 95 -28.31 -8.63 2.06
C ALA A 95 -28.95 -7.27 1.72
N ASN A 96 -29.90 -6.76 2.51
CA ASN A 96 -30.40 -5.38 2.39
C ASN A 96 -29.35 -4.32 2.78
N PHE A 97 -28.29 -4.68 3.52
CA PHE A 97 -27.14 -3.82 3.79
C PHE A 97 -26.04 -4.03 2.74
N LYS A 98 -26.42 -3.99 1.45
CA LYS A 98 -25.46 -4.10 0.32
C LYS A 98 -24.30 -3.12 0.43
N GLU A 99 -24.58 -1.94 1.00
CA GLU A 99 -23.60 -0.89 1.19
C GLU A 99 -22.37 -1.36 1.97
N LEU A 100 -22.50 -2.26 2.94
CA LEU A 100 -21.34 -2.81 3.66
C LEU A 100 -20.34 -3.47 2.72
N HIS A 101 -20.84 -4.39 1.88
CA HIS A 101 -20.00 -5.15 0.97
C HIS A 101 -19.43 -4.24 -0.15
N VAL A 102 -20.21 -3.27 -0.62
CA VAL A 102 -19.74 -2.26 -1.58
C VAL A 102 -18.62 -1.40 -0.97
N LYS A 103 -18.80 -0.89 0.25
CA LYS A 103 -17.77 -0.13 0.94
C LYS A 103 -16.53 -0.98 1.19
N LEU A 104 -16.69 -2.26 1.50
CA LEU A 104 -15.57 -3.17 1.73
C LEU A 104 -14.73 -3.33 0.47
N VAL A 105 -15.36 -3.54 -0.69
CA VAL A 105 -14.66 -3.60 -1.98
C VAL A 105 -13.96 -2.29 -2.30
N LEU A 106 -14.60 -1.15 -2.07
CA LEU A 106 -13.95 0.16 -2.26
C LEU A 106 -12.73 0.33 -1.36
N THR A 107 -12.85 -0.02 -0.07
CA THR A 107 -11.75 0.01 0.89
C THR A 107 -10.59 -0.88 0.46
N LEU A 108 -10.86 -2.10 -0.03
CA LEU A 108 -9.84 -3.01 -0.51
C LEU A 108 -9.22 -2.55 -1.84
N SER A 109 -9.98 -1.91 -2.72
CA SER A 109 -9.47 -1.28 -3.93
C SER A 109 -8.54 -0.10 -3.60
N ASP A 110 -8.94 0.79 -2.68
CA ASP A 110 -8.11 1.89 -2.19
C ASP A 110 -6.81 1.35 -1.57
N ALA A 111 -6.90 0.23 -0.84
CA ALA A 111 -5.76 -0.45 -0.26
C ALA A 111 -4.84 -1.03 -1.33
N GLN A 112 -5.37 -1.69 -2.35
CA GLN A 112 -4.60 -2.24 -3.48
C GLN A 112 -3.76 -1.16 -4.15
N ASP A 113 -4.33 0.03 -4.37
CA ASP A 113 -3.63 1.16 -4.97
C ASP A 113 -2.55 1.76 -4.05
N ALA A 114 -2.74 1.67 -2.73
CA ALA A 114 -1.83 2.19 -1.73
C ALA A 114 -0.68 1.23 -1.38
N ILE A 115 -0.86 -0.08 -1.56
CA ILE A 115 0.15 -1.11 -1.24
C ILE A 115 1.35 -0.97 -2.21
N PRO A 116 2.59 -0.89 -1.69
CA PRO A 116 3.77 -0.88 -2.54
C PRO A 116 3.85 -2.16 -3.37
N ARG A 117 4.08 -2.05 -4.69
CA ARG A 117 4.16 -3.21 -5.62
C ARG A 117 5.16 -4.31 -5.25
N LYS A 118 6.09 -4.03 -4.34
CA LYS A 118 7.08 -4.99 -3.81
C LYS A 118 6.51 -5.91 -2.72
N ASP A 119 5.35 -5.58 -2.17
CA ASP A 119 4.64 -6.37 -1.16
C ASP A 119 3.65 -7.31 -1.86
N GLU A 120 4.22 -8.30 -2.56
CA GLU A 120 3.46 -9.23 -3.42
C GLU A 120 2.47 -10.08 -2.61
N GLU A 121 2.80 -10.41 -1.36
CA GLU A 121 1.95 -11.21 -0.49
C GLU A 121 0.68 -10.45 -0.09
N LEU A 122 0.83 -9.21 0.40
CA LEU A 122 -0.29 -8.37 0.79
C LEU A 122 -1.17 -8.03 -0.42
N LEU A 123 -0.55 -7.75 -1.57
CA LEU A 123 -1.27 -7.50 -2.82
C LEU A 123 -2.07 -8.73 -3.28
N ALA A 124 -1.47 -9.92 -3.23
CA ALA A 124 -2.13 -11.17 -3.60
C ALA A 124 -3.32 -11.46 -2.68
N LYS A 125 -3.18 -11.22 -1.37
CA LYS A 125 -4.25 -11.36 -0.38
C LYS A 125 -5.41 -10.42 -0.66
N VAL A 126 -5.14 -9.12 -0.84
CA VAL A 126 -6.18 -8.13 -1.18
C VAL A 126 -6.92 -8.51 -2.46
N ASN A 127 -6.20 -8.90 -3.51
CA ASN A 127 -6.80 -9.35 -4.76
C ASN A 127 -7.69 -10.59 -4.57
N GLN A 128 -7.23 -11.57 -3.80
CA GLN A 128 -8.02 -12.76 -3.52
C GLN A 128 -9.29 -12.45 -2.73
N SER A 129 -9.20 -11.55 -1.74
CA SER A 129 -10.36 -11.10 -0.97
C SER A 129 -11.38 -10.39 -1.85
N LEU A 130 -10.94 -9.50 -2.75
CA LEU A 130 -11.81 -8.85 -3.73
C LEU A 130 -12.56 -9.88 -4.58
N LEU A 131 -11.85 -10.85 -5.16
CA LEU A 131 -12.46 -11.91 -5.97
C LEU A 131 -13.45 -12.76 -5.16
N ASN A 132 -13.14 -13.07 -3.90
CA ASN A 132 -14.03 -13.83 -3.03
C ASN A 132 -15.33 -13.05 -2.74
N ILE A 133 -15.21 -11.75 -2.44
CA ILE A 133 -16.36 -10.87 -2.17
C ILE A 133 -17.23 -10.72 -3.42
N GLU A 134 -16.65 -10.51 -4.60
CA GLU A 134 -17.39 -10.42 -5.86
C GLU A 134 -18.12 -11.73 -6.20
N LYS A 135 -17.49 -12.88 -5.92
CA LYS A 135 -18.11 -14.20 -6.13
C LYS A 135 -19.29 -14.44 -5.20
N GLU A 136 -19.14 -14.09 -3.91
CA GLU A 136 -20.20 -14.29 -2.90
C GLU A 136 -21.33 -13.25 -3.02
N TYR A 137 -20.98 -12.03 -3.44
CA TYR A 137 -21.90 -10.91 -3.59
C TYR A 137 -21.81 -10.31 -5.00
N PRO A 138 -22.43 -10.93 -6.03
CA PRO A 138 -22.31 -10.50 -7.43
C PRO A 138 -22.81 -9.08 -7.71
N TRP A 139 -23.66 -8.52 -6.84
CA TRP A 139 -24.13 -7.14 -6.94
C TRP A 139 -23.07 -6.09 -6.57
N VAL A 140 -21.91 -6.52 -6.07
CA VAL A 140 -20.79 -5.65 -5.71
C VAL A 140 -19.84 -5.44 -6.88
N SER A 141 -19.93 -6.26 -7.95
CA SER A 141 -19.14 -6.09 -9.17
C SER A 141 -19.26 -4.64 -9.68
N LEU A 142 -18.12 -3.93 -9.72
CA LEU A 142 -17.97 -2.62 -10.33
C LEU A 142 -17.99 -2.72 -11.86
#